data_AF-A0ABD1B7U5-F1
#
_entry.id   AF-A0ABD1B7U5-F1
#
_cell.length_a   1.000
_cell.length_b   1.000
_cell.length_c   1.000
_cell.angle_alpha   90.00
_cell.angle_beta   90.00
_cell.angle_gamma   90.00
#
_symmetry.space_group_name_H-M   'P 1'
#
loop_
_entity.id
_entity.type
_entity.pdbx_description
1 polymer ?
#
loop_
_entity_poly.entity_id
_entity_poly.type
_entity_poly.pdbx_seq_one_letter_code
_entity_poly.pdbx_strand_id
1 'polypeptide(L)'
;MATYKIWVMTLIIAGAILGGVIPGDSTTKIVRACPLYCLQVEYMTCPSSGDEKLPPRCNCCLAPKNCTLHLSDSTSIHCSNK
;
A
#
# COMPACT_ATOMS: atom_id res chain seq x y z
N MET A 1 26.83 53.34 -3.25
CA MET A 1 27.14 52.01 -3.84
C MET A 1 27.37 50.89 -2.81
N ALA A 2 27.70 51.18 -1.55
CA ALA A 2 27.85 50.12 -0.53
C ALA A 2 26.50 49.66 0.08
N THR A 3 25.52 50.57 0.16
CA THR A 3 24.22 50.33 0.81
C THR A 3 23.32 49.36 0.03
N TYR A 4 23.32 49.41 -1.30
CA TYR A 4 22.54 48.46 -2.12
C TYR A 4 23.07 47.02 -1.98
N LYS A 5 24.39 46.84 -1.81
CA LYS A 5 25.02 45.53 -1.63
C LYS A 5 24.60 44.90 -0.31
N ILE A 6 24.52 45.68 0.76
CA ILE A 6 24.11 45.21 2.08
C ILE A 6 22.64 44.78 2.05
N TRP A 7 21.77 45.56 1.41
CA TRP A 7 20.34 45.26 1.31
C TRP A 7 20.05 44.02 0.46
N VAL A 8 20.77 43.83 -0.65
CA VAL A 8 20.68 42.64 -1.50
C VAL A 8 21.13 41.38 -0.75
N MET A 9 22.20 41.47 0.04
CA MET A 9 22.66 40.31 0.82
C MET A 9 21.66 39.88 1.89
N THR A 10 20.98 40.82 2.56
CA THR A 10 19.95 40.50 3.56
C THR A 10 18.73 39.81 2.95
N LEU A 11 18.34 40.19 1.72
CA LEU A 11 17.23 39.54 0.98
C LEU A 11 17.55 38.10 0.57
N ILE A 12 18.79 37.82 0.17
CA ILE A 12 19.22 36.45 -0.21
C ILE A 12 19.19 35.52 1.01
N ILE A 13 19.63 35.99 2.18
CA ILE A 13 19.66 35.19 3.40
C ILE A 13 18.23 34.90 3.91
N ALA A 14 17.31 35.86 3.82
CA ALA A 14 15.91 35.65 4.21
C ALA A 14 15.18 34.65 3.27
N GLY A 15 15.52 34.63 1.98
CA GLY A 15 14.97 33.69 1.00
C GLY A 15 15.36 32.22 1.26
N ALA A 16 16.52 31.97 1.87
CA ALA A 16 17.01 30.62 2.13
C ALA A 16 16.32 29.93 3.33
N ILE A 17 15.72 30.69 4.25
CA ILE A 17 15.09 30.16 5.48
C ILE A 17 13.62 29.75 5.23
N LEU A 18 13.00 30.28 4.18
CA LEU A 18 11.61 29.96 3.78
C LEU A 18 11.50 28.79 2.79
N GLY A 19 12.63 28.29 2.28
CA GLY A 19 12.71 27.04 1.54
C GLY A 19 12.62 25.84 2.49
N GLY A 20 11.49 25.74 3.20
CA GLY A 20 11.20 24.61 4.06
C GLY A 20 11.45 23.32 3.30
N VAL A 21 12.40 22.52 3.79
CA VAL A 21 12.42 21.10 3.51
C VAL A 21 11.08 20.60 4.04
N ILE A 22 10.11 20.46 3.15
CA ILE A 22 8.95 19.63 3.40
C ILE A 22 9.59 18.27 3.69
N PRO A 23 9.44 17.71 4.90
CA PRO A 23 9.64 16.28 5.04
C PRO A 23 8.54 15.70 4.15
N GLY A 24 8.90 15.43 2.90
CA GLY A 24 8.06 14.67 2.00
C GLY A 24 7.79 13.41 2.78
N ASP A 25 6.54 13.28 3.22
CA ASP A 25 6.01 12.11 3.88
C ASP A 25 6.30 10.95 2.94
N SER A 26 7.46 10.35 3.16
CA SER A 26 7.91 9.16 2.48
C SER A 26 7.22 8.03 3.21
N THR A 27 5.87 8.07 3.21
CA THR A 27 5.05 6.88 3.22
C THR A 27 5.49 6.10 2.00
N THR A 28 6.55 5.33 2.23
CA THR A 28 7.09 4.34 1.33
C THR A 28 5.95 3.34 1.25
N LYS A 29 5.03 3.52 0.30
CA LYS A 29 3.95 2.56 0.06
C LYS A 29 4.66 1.29 -0.36
N ILE A 30 4.87 0.39 0.60
CA ILE A 30 5.41 -0.94 0.34
C ILE A 30 4.40 -1.61 -0.57
N VAL A 31 4.69 -1.61 -1.88
CA VAL A 31 3.90 -2.35 -2.85
C VAL A 31 4.22 -3.81 -2.63
N ARG A 32 3.34 -4.54 -1.93
CA ARG A 32 3.46 -6.00 -1.82
C ARG A 32 3.15 -6.61 -3.17
N ALA A 33 4.18 -7.10 -3.85
CA ALA A 33 4.03 -7.95 -5.02
C ALA A 33 3.46 -9.31 -4.59
N CYS A 34 2.41 -9.77 -5.26
CA CYS A 34 1.85 -11.10 -5.02
C CYS A 34 2.39 -12.08 -6.06
N PRO A 35 2.77 -13.30 -5.64
CA PRO A 35 3.15 -14.34 -6.60
C PRO A 35 1.94 -14.72 -7.46
N LEU A 36 2.20 -15.02 -8.74
CA LEU A 36 1.18 -15.32 -9.74
C LEU A 36 1.00 -16.84 -9.93
N TYR A 37 0.88 -17.59 -8.84
CA TYR A 37 0.45 -18.99 -8.89
C TYR A 37 -1.00 -19.12 -8.45
N CYS A 38 -1.70 -20.13 -8.97
CA CYS A 38 -3.08 -20.43 -8.62
C CYS A 38 -3.18 -21.80 -7.96
N LEU A 39 -3.76 -21.82 -6.77
CA LEU A 39 -4.26 -23.01 -6.12
C LEU A 39 -5.54 -23.46 -6.83
N GLN A 40 -5.89 -24.74 -6.72
CA GLN A 40 -7.15 -25.28 -7.22
C GLN A 40 -8.30 -24.88 -6.29
N VAL A 41 -8.64 -23.59 -6.29
CA VAL A 41 -9.71 -23.02 -5.47
C VAL A 41 -11.02 -23.11 -6.24
N GLU A 42 -12.03 -23.70 -5.63
CA GLU A 42 -13.37 -23.85 -6.21
C GLU A 42 -14.24 -22.63 -5.89
N TYR A 43 -14.19 -22.16 -4.63
CA TYR A 43 -14.86 -20.94 -4.20
C TYR A 43 -14.16 -20.32 -2.99
N MET A 44 -14.51 -19.10 -2.65
CA MET A 44 -14.05 -18.48 -1.39
C MET A 44 -15.23 -17.98 -0.57
N THR A 45 -15.04 -17.89 0.74
CA THR A 45 -15.97 -17.22 1.66
C THR A 45 -15.23 -16.11 2.39
N CYS A 46 -15.89 -14.98 2.61
CA CYS A 46 -15.29 -13.83 3.27
C CYS A 46 -16.25 -13.34 4.37
N PRO A 47 -15.75 -12.94 5.55
CA PRO A 47 -16.59 -12.45 6.65
C PRO A 47 -17.51 -11.29 6.23
N SER A 48 -17.03 -10.44 5.31
CA SER A 48 -17.79 -9.30 4.79
C SER A 48 -19.03 -9.69 3.98
N SER A 49 -19.10 -10.92 3.48
CA SER A 49 -20.20 -11.45 2.66
C SER A 49 -20.90 -12.64 3.33
N GLY A 50 -20.56 -12.93 4.60
CA GLY A 50 -21.08 -14.09 5.33
C GLY A 50 -20.72 -15.42 4.66
N ASP A 51 -21.72 -16.26 4.45
CA ASP A 51 -21.60 -17.60 3.86
C ASP A 51 -21.73 -17.62 2.32
N GLU A 52 -21.76 -16.45 1.69
CA GLU A 52 -21.84 -16.36 0.22
C GLU A 52 -20.60 -16.98 -0.43
N LYS A 53 -20.83 -17.87 -1.40
CA LYS A 53 -19.77 -18.45 -2.23
C LYS A 53 -19.35 -17.44 -3.29
N LEU A 54 -18.23 -16.78 -3.03
CA LEU A 54 -17.65 -15.79 -3.93
C LEU A 54 -16.73 -16.45 -4.96
N PRO A 55 -16.49 -15.79 -6.11
CA PRO A 55 -15.56 -16.27 -7.12
C PRO A 55 -14.17 -16.58 -6.55
N PRO A 56 -13.53 -17.68 -6.96
CA PRO A 56 -12.25 -18.08 -6.43
C PRO A 56 -11.15 -17.06 -6.76
N ARG A 57 -10.17 -16.98 -5.87
CA ARG A 57 -8.91 -16.23 -6.07
C ARG A 57 -7.75 -17.21 -6.08
N CYS A 58 -6.75 -16.94 -6.91
CA CYS A 58 -5.62 -17.84 -7.13
C CYS A 58 -4.85 -18.19 -5.85
N ASN A 59 -4.63 -17.24 -4.93
CA ASN A 59 -3.93 -17.50 -3.68
C ASN A 59 -4.30 -16.44 -2.62
N CYS A 60 -3.86 -16.66 -1.38
CA CYS A 60 -4.16 -15.75 -0.27
C CYS A 60 -3.61 -14.34 -0.43
N CYS A 61 -2.54 -14.14 -1.21
CA CYS A 61 -2.03 -12.80 -1.45
C CYS A 61 -2.97 -12.00 -2.36
N LEU A 62 -3.59 -12.66 -3.34
CA LEU A 62 -4.57 -12.05 -4.25
C LEU A 62 -5.98 -12.00 -3.66
N ALA A 63 -6.26 -12.80 -2.63
CA ALA A 63 -7.52 -12.79 -1.91
C ALA A 63 -7.65 -11.54 -1.01
N PRO A 64 -8.89 -11.09 -0.73
CA PRO A 64 -9.14 -10.10 0.31
C PRO A 64 -8.73 -10.63 1.69
N LYS A 65 -8.47 -9.73 2.63
CA LYS A 65 -8.06 -10.09 3.99
C LYS A 65 -9.16 -10.87 4.69
N ASN A 66 -8.75 -11.84 5.51
CA ASN A 66 -9.60 -12.69 6.34
C ASN A 66 -10.61 -13.54 5.56
N CYS A 67 -10.40 -13.74 4.26
CA CYS A 67 -11.19 -14.70 3.48
C CYS A 67 -10.65 -16.12 3.64
N THR A 68 -11.49 -17.09 3.37
CA THR A 68 -11.15 -18.52 3.33
C THR A 68 -11.30 -19.03 1.91
N LEU A 69 -10.25 -19.63 1.36
CA LEU A 69 -10.24 -20.30 0.06
C LEU A 69 -10.63 -21.77 0.28
N HIS A 70 -11.65 -22.25 -0.42
CA HIS A 70 -12.05 -23.66 -0.41
C HIS A 70 -11.53 -24.32 -1.69
N LEU A 71 -10.63 -25.28 -1.53
CA LEU A 71 -9.98 -25.99 -2.62
C LEU A 71 -10.80 -27.19 -3.08
N SER A 72 -10.61 -27.60 -4.33
CA SER A 72 -11.25 -28.77 -4.93
C SER A 72 -10.94 -30.08 -4.19
N ASP A 73 -9.80 -30.13 -3.49
CA ASP A 73 -9.40 -31.28 -2.65
C ASP A 73 -10.12 -31.31 -1.28
N SER A 74 -11.21 -30.56 -1.12
CA SER A 74 -11.98 -30.38 0.13
C SER A 74 -11.18 -29.76 1.30
N THR A 75 -9.99 -29.22 1.03
CA THR A 75 -9.19 -28.49 2.01
C THR A 75 -9.57 -27.00 2.00
N SER A 76 -9.40 -26.32 3.12
CA SER A 76 -9.64 -24.88 3.21
C SER A 76 -8.43 -24.14 3.79
N ILE A 77 -8.18 -22.94 3.26
CA ILE A 77 -7.05 -22.09 3.66
C ILE A 77 -7.60 -20.75 4.08
N HIS A 78 -7.38 -20.39 5.34
CA HIS A 78 -7.76 -19.08 5.87
C HIS A 78 -6.64 -18.05 5.67
N CYS A 79 -6.95 -16.93 5.02
CA CYS A 79 -5.99 -15.91 4.62
C CYS A 79 -5.97 -14.73 5.62
N SER A 80 -5.22 -14.87 6.71
CA SER A 80 -5.26 -13.92 7.84
C SER A 80 -4.37 -12.68 7.70
N ASN A 81 -3.29 -12.74 6.91
CA ASN A 81 -2.34 -11.63 6.80
C ASN A 81 -1.91 -11.41 5.35
N LYS A 82 -2.08 -10.17 4.86
CA LYS A 82 -1.54 -9.71 3.57
C LYS A 82 -0.41 -8.74 3.77
#